data_AF-A0AB73C432-F1
#
_entry.id   AF-A0AB73C432-F1
#
_cell.length_a   1.000
_cell.length_b   1.000
_cell.length_c   1.000
_cell.angle_alpha   90.00
_cell.angle_beta   90.00
_cell.angle_gamma   90.00
#
_symmetry.space_group_name_H-M   'P 1'
#
loop_
_entity.id
_entity.type
_entity.pdbx_description
1 polymer ?
#
loop_
_entity_poly.entity_id
_entity_poly.type
_entity_poly.pdbx_seq_one_letter_code
_entity_poly.pdbx_strand_id
1 'polypeptide(L)'
;MKCSYCEKEITKDENFYEIDNEFYCSDCVEERIIRCYVVAGETYDEDDVDYYQNRNRYIRKIEEHIRYHKESLEHYSQKDDEYSKTRVKLARKYIVKLKKRKRTVLRGEEE
;
A
#
# COMPACT_ATOMS: atom_id res chain seq x y z
N MET A 1 41.61 4.08 -5.36
CA MET A 1 40.78 5.32 -5.36
C MET A 1 40.32 5.56 -3.92
N LYS A 2 39.65 6.67 -3.58
CA LYS A 2 39.12 6.87 -2.21
C LYS A 2 37.62 7.07 -2.23
N CYS A 3 36.93 6.59 -1.20
CA CYS A 3 35.53 6.89 -0.96
C CYS A 3 35.37 8.37 -0.59
N SER A 4 34.49 9.10 -1.29
CA SER A 4 34.29 10.54 -1.09
C SER A 4 33.56 10.86 0.23
N TYR A 5 32.87 9.87 0.83
CA TYR A 5 32.20 10.04 2.13
C TYR A 5 33.09 9.69 3.33
N CYS A 6 33.72 8.51 3.34
CA CYS A 6 34.48 8.03 4.51
C CYS A 6 36.00 8.07 4.34
N GLU A 7 36.49 8.59 3.21
CA GLU A 7 37.91 8.74 2.82
C GLU A 7 38.75 7.45 2.79
N LYS A 8 38.15 6.29 3.09
CA LYS A 8 38.79 4.99 3.01
C LYS A 8 39.27 4.72 1.57
N GLU A 9 40.44 4.11 1.46
CA GLU A 9 40.94 3.63 0.18
C GLU A 9 40.07 2.46 -0.31
N ILE A 10 39.60 2.57 -1.55
CA ILE A 10 38.90 1.51 -2.28
C ILE A 10 39.95 0.76 -3.10
N THR A 11 40.09 -0.52 -2.78
CA THR A 11 41.03 -1.47 -3.37
C THR A 11 40.48 -2.08 -4.66
N LYS A 12 41.36 -2.75 -5.42
CA LYS A 12 41.03 -3.32 -6.74
C LYS A 12 39.96 -4.43 -6.72
N ASP A 13 39.77 -5.08 -5.57
CA ASP A 13 38.90 -6.24 -5.40
C ASP A 13 37.57 -5.87 -4.69
N GLU A 14 37.34 -4.59 -4.44
CA GLU A 14 36.13 -4.07 -3.79
C GLU A 14 35.10 -3.54 -4.79
N ASN A 15 33.83 -3.80 -4.51
CA ASN A 15 32.73 -3.13 -5.23
C ASN A 15 32.63 -1.67 -4.78
N PHE A 16 32.38 -0.79 -5.73
CA PHE A 16 32.22 0.65 -5.51
C PHE A 16 31.18 1.23 -6.46
N TYR A 17 30.72 2.44 -6.14
CA TYR A 17 29.71 3.17 -6.88
C TYR A 17 30.28 4.50 -7.36
N GLU A 18 29.96 4.88 -8.59
CA GLU A 18 30.22 6.22 -9.13
C GLU A 18 28.90 6.99 -9.16
N ILE A 19 28.85 8.12 -8.45
CA ILE A 19 27.67 8.99 -8.34
C ILE A 19 28.14 10.42 -8.52
N ASP A 20 27.60 11.14 -9.51
CA ASP A 20 27.98 12.53 -9.83
C ASP A 20 29.49 12.78 -10.02
N ASN A 21 30.20 11.81 -10.63
CA ASN A 21 31.67 11.77 -10.82
C ASN A 21 32.50 11.60 -9.53
N GLU A 22 31.86 11.18 -8.44
CA GLU A 22 32.52 10.83 -7.18
C GLU A 22 32.42 9.33 -6.89
N PHE A 23 33.42 8.77 -6.20
CA PHE A 23 33.48 7.33 -5.89
C PHE A 23 33.07 7.05 -4.44
N TYR A 24 32.29 5.98 -4.22
CA TYR A 24 31.79 5.59 -2.91
C TYR A 24 32.00 4.08 -2.68
N CYS A 25 32.49 3.71 -1.49
CA CYS A 25 32.62 2.30 -1.12
C CYS A 25 31.26 1.70 -0.78
N SER A 26 31.15 0.37 -0.86
CA SER A 26 29.91 -0.35 -0.58
C SER A 26 29.36 -0.13 0.84
N ASP A 27 30.22 0.13 1.83
CA ASP A 27 29.78 0.42 3.20
C ASP A 27 29.03 1.76 3.33
N CYS A 28 29.26 2.68 2.39
CA CYS A 28 28.72 4.05 2.45
C CYS A 28 27.48 4.24 1.55
N VAL A 29 27.13 3.22 0.75
CA VAL A 29 25.99 3.27 -0.15
C VAL A 29 24.93 2.31 0.36
N GLU A 30 23.78 2.86 0.71
CA GLU A 30 22.58 2.08 1.01
C GLU A 30 21.74 1.96 -0.26
N GLU A 31 21.67 0.76 -0.84
CA GLU A 31 20.75 0.50 -1.95
C GLU A 31 19.31 0.45 -1.42
N ARG A 32 18.43 1.25 -2.04
CA ARG A 32 16.99 1.22 -1.79
C ARG A 32 16.25 0.98 -3.10
N ILE A 33 15.32 0.03 -3.08
CA ILE A 33 14.45 -0.26 -4.21
C ILE A 33 13.10 0.40 -3.95
N ILE A 34 12.71 1.33 -4.83
CA ILE A 34 11.36 1.93 -4.82
C ILE A 34 10.56 1.30 -5.95
N ARG A 35 9.39 0.76 -5.62
CA ARG A 35 8.43 0.26 -6.61
C ARG A 35 7.37 1.33 -6.85
N CYS A 36 7.25 1.77 -8.10
CA CYS A 36 6.21 2.68 -8.54
C CYS A 36 5.42 2.08 -9.71
N TYR A 37 4.20 2.57 -9.89
CA TYR A 37 3.30 2.20 -10.98
C TYR A 37 2.97 3.44 -11.81
N VAL A 38 3.01 3.34 -13.14
CA VAL A 38 2.69 4.46 -14.06
C VAL A 38 1.38 4.18 -14.77
N VAL A 39 0.41 5.09 -14.63
CA VAL A 39 -0.91 5.01 -15.27
C VAL A 39 -1.18 6.33 -15.97
N ALA A 40 -1.36 6.30 -17.30
CA ALA A 40 -1.64 7.48 -18.12
C ALA A 40 -0.65 8.65 -17.94
N GLY A 41 0.62 8.35 -17.63
CA GLY A 41 1.67 9.36 -17.40
C GLY A 41 1.77 9.87 -15.96
N GLU A 42 0.91 9.39 -15.06
CA GLU A 42 0.98 9.67 -13.62
C GLU A 42 1.68 8.52 -12.89
N THR A 43 2.55 8.86 -11.94
CA THR A 43 3.30 7.90 -11.11
C THR A 43 2.64 7.75 -9.74
N TYR A 44 2.51 6.51 -9.29
CA TYR A 44 1.93 6.12 -8.01
C TYR A 44 2.93 5.24 -7.25
N ASP A 45 3.12 5.51 -5.95
CA ASP A 45 3.96 4.68 -5.09
C ASP A 45 3.27 3.37 -4.71
N GLU A 46 4.03 2.36 -4.30
CA GLU A 46 3.48 1.04 -3.94
C GLU A 46 2.40 1.12 -2.85
N ASP A 47 2.54 2.04 -1.89
CA ASP A 47 1.57 2.25 -0.80
C ASP A 47 0.22 2.81 -1.29
N ASP A 48 0.19 3.45 -2.46
CA ASP A 48 -1.02 4.03 -3.07
C ASP A 48 -1.74 3.04 -3.99
N VAL A 49 -1.16 1.86 -4.24
CA VAL A 49 -1.63 0.90 -5.24
C VAL A 49 -2.06 -0.42 -4.61
N ASP A 50 -3.36 -0.67 -4.62
CA ASP A 50 -3.90 -1.99 -4.30
C ASP A 50 -3.84 -2.94 -5.53
N TYR A 51 -2.94 -3.92 -5.50
CA TYR A 51 -2.87 -4.97 -6.53
C TYR A 51 -3.74 -6.20 -6.20
N TYR A 52 -4.56 -6.62 -7.15
CA TYR A 52 -5.37 -7.84 -7.06
C TYR A 52 -5.14 -8.74 -8.28
N GLN A 53 -4.66 -9.95 -8.04
CA GLN A 53 -4.38 -10.95 -9.09
C GLN A 53 -5.60 -11.27 -9.97
N ASN A 54 -6.80 -11.25 -9.39
CA ASN A 54 -8.04 -11.47 -10.11
C ASN A 54 -9.22 -10.85 -9.36
N ARG A 55 -10.36 -10.82 -10.06
CA ARG A 55 -11.62 -10.29 -9.57
C ARG A 55 -12.13 -10.99 -8.31
N ASN A 56 -11.98 -12.31 -8.21
CA ASN A 56 -12.41 -13.08 -7.03
C ASN A 56 -11.64 -12.68 -5.78
N ARG A 57 -10.32 -12.48 -5.90
CA ARG A 57 -9.48 -11.98 -4.80
C ARG A 57 -9.91 -10.59 -4.35
N TYR A 58 -10.29 -9.74 -5.31
CA TYR A 58 -10.84 -8.42 -5.00
C TYR A 58 -12.19 -8.49 -4.26
N ILE A 59 -13.12 -9.35 -4.73
CA ILE A 59 -14.42 -9.56 -4.08
C ILE A 59 -14.23 -10.07 -2.65
N ARG A 60 -13.34 -11.04 -2.43
CA ARG A 60 -13.04 -11.56 -1.09
C ARG A 60 -12.53 -10.47 -0.14
N LYS A 61 -11.68 -9.55 -0.62
CA LYS A 61 -11.23 -8.40 0.17
C LYS A 61 -12.39 -7.48 0.55
N ILE A 62 -13.32 -7.22 -0.39
CA ILE A 62 -14.55 -6.47 -0.08
C ILE A 62 -15.37 -7.16 1.01
N GLU A 63 -15.51 -8.49 0.95
CA GLU A 63 -16.25 -9.26 1.96
C GLU A 63 -15.59 -9.22 3.33
N GLU A 64 -14.27 -9.32 3.39
CA GLU A 64 -13.47 -9.15 4.61
C GLU A 64 -13.71 -7.77 5.23
N HIS A 65 -13.71 -6.71 4.43
CA HIS A 65 -13.99 -5.35 4.92
C HIS A 65 -15.44 -5.20 5.41
N ILE A 66 -16.41 -5.80 4.70
CA ILE A 66 -17.80 -5.82 5.17
C ILE A 66 -17.92 -6.53 6.52
N ARG A 67 -17.23 -7.65 6.71
CA ARG A 67 -17.22 -8.41 7.97
C ARG A 67 -16.62 -7.56 9.10
N TYR A 68 -15.47 -6.93 8.89
CA TYR A 68 -14.86 -6.01 9.86
C TYR A 68 -15.83 -4.90 10.31
N HIS A 69 -16.56 -4.30 9.36
CA HIS A 69 -17.54 -3.28 9.71
C HIS A 69 -18.78 -3.83 10.41
N LYS A 70 -19.20 -5.08 10.13
CA LYS A 70 -20.28 -5.75 10.88
C LYS A 70 -19.87 -6.02 12.32
N GLU A 71 -18.66 -6.51 12.55
CA GLU A 71 -18.10 -6.71 13.90
C GLU A 71 -18.01 -5.38 14.65
N SER A 72 -17.57 -4.31 13.97
CA SER A 72 -17.60 -2.96 14.55
C SER A 72 -19.03 -2.53 14.93
N LEU A 73 -20.04 -2.83 14.10
CA LEU A 73 -21.42 -2.53 14.45
C LEU A 73 -21.86 -3.29 15.69
N GLU A 74 -21.57 -4.58 15.79
CA GLU A 74 -21.93 -5.39 16.94
C GLU A 74 -21.29 -4.88 18.23
N HIS A 75 -20.00 -4.56 18.19
CA HIS A 75 -19.27 -4.07 19.36
C HIS A 75 -19.71 -2.68 19.82
N TYR A 76 -19.92 -1.74 18.89
CA TYR A 76 -20.21 -0.34 19.24
C TYR A 76 -21.70 -0.04 19.38
N SER A 77 -22.61 -0.85 18.81
CA SER A 77 -24.06 -0.58 18.93
C SER A 77 -24.60 -0.78 20.35
N GLN A 78 -23.84 -1.44 21.22
CA GLN A 78 -24.22 -1.68 22.62
C GLN A 78 -23.84 -0.51 23.54
N LYS A 79 -23.14 0.51 23.02
CA LYS A 79 -22.59 1.64 23.78
C LYS A 79 -23.28 2.93 23.37
N ASP A 80 -23.63 3.78 24.33
CA ASP A 80 -24.38 5.04 24.09
C ASP A 80 -23.49 6.30 23.98
N ASP A 81 -22.17 6.14 24.00
CA ASP A 81 -21.24 7.26 23.86
C ASP A 81 -21.16 7.80 22.42
N GLU A 82 -20.82 9.10 22.30
CA GLU A 82 -20.74 9.83 21.03
C GLU A 82 -19.76 9.18 20.03
N TYR A 83 -18.66 8.64 20.54
CA TYR A 83 -17.66 7.94 19.75
C TYR A 83 -18.26 6.66 19.14
N SER A 84 -18.92 5.83 19.94
CA SER A 84 -19.60 4.61 19.49
C SER A 84 -20.71 4.91 18.47
N LYS A 85 -21.53 5.94 18.69
CA LYS A 85 -22.54 6.42 17.71
C LYS A 85 -21.91 6.79 16.38
N THR A 86 -20.78 7.50 16.42
CA THR A 86 -20.01 7.87 15.22
C THR A 86 -19.46 6.63 14.50
N ARG A 87 -18.88 5.68 15.24
CA ARG A 87 -18.37 4.41 14.67
C ARG A 87 -19.47 3.60 14.00
N VAL A 88 -20.65 3.49 14.63
CA VAL A 88 -21.82 2.80 14.05
C VAL A 88 -22.27 3.48 12.75
N LYS A 89 -22.38 4.81 12.74
CA LYS A 89 -22.76 5.57 11.54
C LYS A 89 -21.77 5.35 10.39
N LEU A 90 -20.47 5.42 10.69
CA LEU A 90 -19.41 5.17 9.70
C LEU A 90 -19.46 3.73 9.17
N ALA A 91 -19.55 2.74 10.04
CA ALA A 91 -19.59 1.33 9.65
C ALA A 91 -20.80 1.03 8.74
N ARG A 92 -21.99 1.57 9.04
CA ARG A 92 -23.17 1.47 8.16
C ARG A 92 -22.90 2.07 6.77
N LYS A 93 -22.34 3.28 6.71
CA LYS A 93 -22.00 3.95 5.45
C LYS A 93 -21.01 3.13 4.62
N TYR A 94 -19.97 2.59 5.24
CA TYR A 94 -18.98 1.76 4.57
C TYR A 94 -19.55 0.44 4.04
N ILE A 95 -20.37 -0.26 4.82
CA ILE A 95 -21.03 -1.50 4.35
C ILE A 95 -21.87 -1.24 3.10
N VAL A 96 -22.64 -0.15 3.06
CA VAL A 96 -23.44 0.21 1.88
C VAL A 96 -22.53 0.48 0.67
N LYS A 97 -21.46 1.25 0.84
CA LYS A 97 -20.48 1.55 -0.23
C LYS A 97 -19.82 0.28 -0.75
N LEU A 98 -19.37 -0.61 0.13
CA LEU A 98 -18.72 -1.88 -0.21
C LEU A 98 -19.68 -2.83 -0.92
N LYS A 99 -20.93 -2.96 -0.46
CA LYS A 99 -21.97 -3.75 -1.17
C LYS A 99 -22.27 -3.19 -2.56
N LYS A 100 -22.28 -1.87 -2.75
CA LYS A 100 -22.42 -1.25 -4.07
C LYS A 100 -21.24 -1.62 -4.97
N ARG A 101 -20.01 -1.48 -4.47
CA ARG A 101 -18.78 -1.80 -5.21
C ARG A 101 -18.72 -3.27 -5.62
N LYS A 102 -19.05 -4.21 -4.71
CA LYS A 102 -19.17 -5.64 -5.03
C LYS A 102 -20.16 -5.90 -6.16
N ARG A 103 -21.34 -5.27 -6.14
CA ARG A 103 -22.34 -5.42 -7.22
C ARG A 103 -21.84 -4.92 -8.57
N THR A 104 -21.09 -3.82 -8.62
CA THR A 104 -20.50 -3.32 -9.87
C THR A 104 -19.50 -4.32 -10.45
N VAL A 105 -18.64 -4.88 -9.59
CA VAL A 105 -17.63 -5.86 -10.01
C VAL A 105 -18.26 -7.14 -10.56
N LEU A 106 -19.34 -7.61 -9.94
CA LEU A 106 -20.07 -8.80 -10.39
C LEU A 106 -20.84 -8.55 -11.70
N ARG A 107 -21.45 -7.38 -11.89
CA ARG A 107 -22.18 -7.08 -13.15
C ARG A 107 -21.29 -7.05 -14.38
N GLY A 108 -20.02 -6.67 -14.24
CA GLY A 108 -19.06 -6.79 -15.34
C GLY A 108 -18.65 -8.24 -15.65
N GLU A 109 -19.26 -9.27 -15.05
CA GLU A 109 -19.14 -10.69 -15.44
C GLU A 109 -20.21 -11.12 -16.46
N GLU A 110 -21.26 -10.31 -16.64
CA GLU A 110 -22.42 -10.61 -17.50
C GLU A 110 -22.33 -9.96 -18.90
N GLU A 111 -21.24 -9.24 -19.20
CA GLU A 111 -20.86 -8.71 -20.53
C GLU A 111 -19.69 -9.50 -21.11
#